data_AF-A0A956LA90-F1
#
_entry.id   AF-A0A956LA90-F1
#
_cell.length_a   1.000
_cell.length_b   1.000
_cell.length_c   1.000
_cell.angle_alpha   90.00
_cell.angle_beta   90.00
_cell.angle_gamma   90.00
#
_symmetry.space_group_name_H-M   'P 1'
#
loop_
_entity.id
_entity.type
_entity.pdbx_description
1 polymer ?
#
loop_
_entity_poly.entity_id
_entity_poly.type
_entity_poly.pdbx_seq_one_letter_code
_entity_poly.pdbx_strand_id
1 'polypeptide(L)'
;GAGGTLNAFTTADVTEYHQVVPSHYLDMVLWLESDRLRSLAVTDDNFDNQREAVKEEKALRFDNRPYLLALQQFFAEVWTGTGYGHLTIGTEEDLSAATTDDVQRFFDTYYVPNNAVMAVVGDIEYDELERKVDQYFGDLPRGPDRPPRPAIDHSMAQPLARTTEDPLAGQPLYLIGWKTVPKRHPDYQAVRILMNVLLRGDSSRLTRLLKDERRMVVASIPTDSMGGGIDAGVSAGAFVPTAGHDFASIQQVVRAEVAKVKKRGITSKELQKA
;
A
#
# COMPACT_ATOMS: atom_id res chain seq x y z
N GLY A 1 -10.02 6.42 31.37
CA GLY A 1 -9.85 6.18 29.92
C GLY A 1 -11.13 5.59 29.37
N ALA A 2 -11.53 5.98 28.15
CA ALA A 2 -12.82 5.61 27.55
C ALA A 2 -12.94 4.12 27.11
N GLY A 3 -11.94 3.27 27.43
CA GLY A 3 -11.95 1.83 27.13
C GLY A 3 -11.88 1.45 25.66
N GLY A 4 -11.71 2.42 24.75
CA GLY A 4 -11.64 2.20 23.30
C GLY A 4 -10.22 2.14 22.73
N THR A 5 -10.13 1.79 21.46
CA THR A 5 -8.89 1.79 20.67
C THR A 5 -8.89 2.96 19.69
N LEU A 6 -7.81 3.73 19.66
CA LEU A 6 -7.53 4.79 18.69
C LEU A 6 -6.30 4.36 17.88
N ASN A 7 -6.37 4.48 16.56
CA ASN A 7 -5.21 4.28 15.72
C ASN A 7 -5.28 5.17 14.46
N ALA A 8 -4.16 5.26 13.77
CA ALA A 8 -4.05 5.90 12.47
C ALA A 8 -3.12 5.10 11.56
N PHE A 9 -3.34 5.19 10.26
CA PHE A 9 -2.37 4.68 9.29
C PHE A 9 -2.38 5.52 8.02
N THR A 10 -1.25 5.50 7.32
CA THR A 10 -1.11 6.15 6.02
C THR A 10 -0.77 5.10 4.98
N THR A 11 -1.37 5.26 3.81
CA THR A 11 -1.05 4.50 2.59
C THR A 11 -0.61 5.48 1.50
N ALA A 12 -0.33 4.99 0.30
CA ALA A 12 -0.07 5.86 -0.84
C ALA A 12 -1.28 6.71 -1.28
N ASP A 13 -2.51 6.35 -0.85
CA ASP A 13 -3.75 7.00 -1.32
C ASP A 13 -4.51 7.79 -0.26
N VAL A 14 -4.36 7.42 1.01
CA VAL A 14 -5.19 7.92 2.12
C VAL A 14 -4.43 7.89 3.43
N THR A 15 -4.70 8.88 4.28
CA THR A 15 -4.47 8.83 5.73
C THR A 15 -5.80 8.58 6.41
N GLU A 16 -5.86 7.55 7.25
CA GLU A 16 -7.04 7.18 8.02
C GLU A 16 -6.78 7.37 9.51
N TYR A 17 -7.75 7.98 10.20
CA TYR A 17 -7.84 8.00 11.65
C TYR A 17 -9.12 7.26 12.03
N HIS A 18 -9.04 6.29 12.95
CA HIS A 18 -10.21 5.56 13.39
C HIS A 18 -10.22 5.30 14.89
N GLN A 19 -11.43 5.21 15.42
CA GLN A 19 -11.72 4.99 16.83
C GLN A 19 -12.78 3.91 16.95
N VAL A 20 -12.55 2.95 17.84
CA VAL A 20 -13.56 1.98 18.27
C VAL A 20 -13.87 2.27 19.73
N VAL A 21 -15.04 2.81 19.99
CA VAL A 21 -15.50 3.23 21.33
C VAL A 21 -16.96 2.81 21.56
N PRO A 22 -17.39 2.65 22.82
CA PRO A 22 -18.82 2.59 23.15
C PRO A 22 -19.59 3.80 22.60
N SER A 23 -20.82 3.60 22.11
CA SER A 23 -21.65 4.62 21.44
C SER A 23 -21.83 5.91 22.25
N HIS A 24 -21.92 5.81 23.59
CA HIS A 24 -22.03 6.97 24.48
C HIS A 24 -20.81 7.91 24.50
N TYR A 25 -19.69 7.54 23.86
CA TYR A 25 -18.52 8.40 23.67
C TYR A 25 -18.49 9.09 22.30
N LEU A 26 -19.52 8.94 21.46
CA LEU A 26 -19.56 9.52 20.11
C LEU A 26 -19.29 11.03 20.12
N ASP A 27 -19.90 11.79 21.02
CA ASP A 27 -19.72 13.24 21.12
C ASP A 27 -18.25 13.63 21.39
N MET A 28 -17.55 12.85 22.20
CA MET A 28 -16.13 13.07 22.47
C MET A 28 -15.28 12.81 21.23
N VAL A 29 -15.58 11.75 20.48
CA VAL A 29 -14.84 11.41 19.25
C VAL A 29 -15.08 12.45 18.16
N LEU A 30 -16.33 12.86 17.94
CA LEU A 30 -16.66 13.89 16.97
C LEU A 30 -16.00 15.22 17.32
N TRP A 31 -15.99 15.59 18.59
CA TRP A 31 -15.25 16.77 19.06
C TRP A 31 -13.75 16.68 18.76
N LEU A 32 -13.09 15.58 19.13
CA LEU A 32 -11.66 15.36 18.90
C LEU A 32 -11.29 15.42 17.40
N GLU A 33 -12.06 14.77 16.54
CA GLU A 33 -11.78 14.75 15.11
C GLU A 33 -12.10 16.10 14.43
N SER A 34 -13.09 16.84 14.94
CA SER A 34 -13.35 18.21 14.48
C SER A 34 -12.21 19.16 14.84
N ASP A 35 -11.63 19.01 16.03
CA ASP A 35 -10.48 19.80 16.48
C ASP A 35 -9.21 19.47 15.65
N ARG A 36 -8.98 18.18 15.38
CA ARG A 36 -7.89 17.71 14.51
C ARG A 36 -7.96 18.30 13.11
N LEU A 37 -9.16 18.43 12.53
CA LEU A 37 -9.33 19.08 11.22
C LEU A 37 -9.26 20.61 11.28
N ARG A 38 -9.52 21.20 12.45
CA ARG A 38 -9.52 22.65 12.62
C ARG A 38 -8.12 23.21 12.80
N SER A 39 -7.29 22.54 13.58
CA SER A 39 -5.99 23.07 13.96
C SER A 39 -4.95 21.99 14.09
N LEU A 40 -3.75 22.33 13.64
CA LEU A 40 -2.56 21.54 13.84
C LEU A 40 -1.62 22.32 14.77
N ALA A 41 -1.36 21.79 15.96
CA ALA A 41 -0.43 22.38 16.91
C ALA A 41 0.96 21.73 16.78
N VAL A 42 1.67 22.05 15.70
CA VAL A 42 3.05 21.59 15.48
C VAL A 42 4.01 22.72 15.83
N THR A 43 5.03 22.39 16.62
CA THR A 43 6.14 23.26 17.01
C THR A 43 7.43 22.60 16.55
N ASP A 44 8.50 23.38 16.36
CA ASP A 44 9.80 22.80 15.97
C ASP A 44 10.24 21.70 16.95
N ASP A 45 10.08 21.93 18.26
CA ASP A 45 10.40 20.93 19.29
C ASP A 45 9.60 19.62 19.13
N ASN A 46 8.29 19.69 18.88
CA ASN A 46 7.49 18.47 18.77
C ASN A 46 7.70 17.79 17.40
N PHE A 47 7.94 18.58 16.36
CA PHE A 47 8.24 18.09 15.02
C PHE A 47 9.58 17.36 15.00
N ASP A 48 10.63 17.93 15.59
CA ASP A 48 11.96 17.32 15.63
C ASP A 48 11.94 15.98 16.36
N ASN A 49 11.25 15.92 17.50
CA ASN A 49 11.07 14.68 18.24
C ASN A 49 10.32 13.62 17.40
N GLN A 50 9.27 14.01 16.67
CA GLN A 50 8.54 13.08 15.80
C GLN A 50 9.35 12.66 14.57
N ARG A 51 10.13 13.57 13.98
CA ARG A 51 11.01 13.28 12.84
C ARG A 51 12.03 12.20 13.20
N GLU A 52 12.68 12.32 14.35
CA GLU A 52 13.63 11.30 14.80
C GLU A 52 12.95 9.97 15.11
N ALA A 53 11.76 9.98 15.72
CA ALA A 53 10.98 8.74 15.94
C ALA A 53 10.60 8.04 14.61
N VAL A 54 10.26 8.80 13.57
CA VAL A 54 9.95 8.24 12.23
C VAL A 54 11.20 7.69 11.55
N LYS A 55 12.37 8.32 11.73
CA LYS A 55 13.65 7.77 11.24
C LYS A 55 14.00 6.46 11.94
N GLU A 56 13.80 6.37 13.26
CA GLU A 56 13.97 5.12 14.00
C GLU A 56 12.98 4.03 13.52
N GLU A 57 11.72 4.39 13.30
CA GLU A 57 10.73 3.49 12.70
C GLU A 57 11.21 2.99 11.33
N LYS A 58 11.68 3.90 10.48
CA LYS A 58 12.22 3.59 9.16
C LYS A 58 13.37 2.58 9.26
N ALA A 59 14.34 2.84 10.13
CA ALA A 59 15.47 1.96 10.35
C ALA A 59 15.02 0.55 10.80
N LEU A 60 14.08 0.46 11.75
CA LEU A 60 13.63 -0.81 12.33
C LEU A 60 12.66 -1.60 11.45
N ARG A 61 11.77 -0.91 10.74
CA ARG A 61 10.70 -1.54 9.95
C ARG A 61 11.06 -1.71 8.49
N PHE A 62 11.97 -0.90 7.95
CA PHE A 62 12.27 -0.88 6.53
C PHE A 62 13.73 -1.18 6.25
N ASP A 63 14.67 -0.39 6.77
CA ASP A 63 16.06 -0.45 6.31
C ASP A 63 16.80 -1.69 6.85
N ASN A 64 16.42 -2.19 8.04
CA ASN A 64 16.95 -3.43 8.62
C ASN A 64 16.15 -4.69 8.23
N ARG A 65 15.38 -4.66 7.14
CA ARG A 65 14.66 -5.84 6.65
C ARG A 65 15.24 -6.34 5.33
N PRO A 66 15.55 -7.64 5.23
CA PRO A 66 16.00 -8.20 3.97
C PRO A 66 14.93 -8.05 2.89
N TYR A 67 15.38 -7.93 1.65
CA TYR A 67 14.59 -7.84 0.42
C TYR A 67 13.80 -6.54 0.23
N LEU A 68 13.64 -5.69 1.25
CA LEU A 68 12.87 -4.45 1.10
C LEU A 68 13.56 -3.45 0.17
N LEU A 69 14.89 -3.41 0.13
CA LEU A 69 15.62 -2.57 -0.82
C LEU A 69 15.29 -2.93 -2.28
N ALA A 70 15.30 -4.22 -2.61
CA ALA A 70 14.96 -4.69 -3.96
C ALA A 70 13.50 -4.35 -4.32
N LEU A 71 12.60 -4.45 -3.35
CA LEU A 71 11.19 -4.14 -3.54
C LEU A 71 10.92 -2.63 -3.71
N GLN A 72 11.63 -1.79 -2.95
CA GLN A 72 11.60 -0.33 -3.13
C GLN A 72 12.05 0.06 -4.55
N GLN A 73 13.18 -0.49 -5.00
CA GLN A 73 13.69 -0.28 -6.34
C GLN A 73 12.69 -0.75 -7.41
N PHE A 74 12.07 -1.91 -7.20
CA PHE A 74 11.02 -2.41 -8.09
C PHE A 74 9.86 -1.42 -8.25
N PHE A 75 9.31 -0.86 -7.17
CA PHE A 75 8.23 0.13 -7.29
C PHE A 75 8.68 1.45 -7.90
N ALA A 76 9.90 1.91 -7.58
CA ALA A 76 10.48 3.12 -8.16
C ALA A 76 10.64 3.00 -9.68
N GLU A 77 10.99 1.82 -10.19
CA GLU A 77 11.08 1.53 -11.62
C GLU A 77 9.69 1.38 -12.28
N VAL A 78 8.73 0.75 -11.59
CA VAL A 78 7.41 0.53 -12.16
C VAL A 78 6.61 1.84 -12.26
N TRP A 79 6.67 2.69 -11.23
CA TRP A 79 5.88 3.93 -11.15
C TRP A 79 6.73 5.19 -11.02
N THR A 80 7.77 5.25 -11.84
CA THR A 80 8.70 6.39 -11.90
C THR A 80 7.97 7.72 -12.10
N GLY A 81 8.37 8.74 -11.33
CA GLY A 81 7.80 10.10 -11.41
C GLY A 81 6.43 10.25 -10.77
N THR A 82 5.96 9.26 -10.02
CA THR A 82 4.67 9.29 -9.31
C THR A 82 4.85 9.00 -7.82
N GLY A 83 3.85 9.35 -6.99
CA GLY A 83 3.84 9.01 -5.56
C GLY A 83 3.76 7.51 -5.25
N TYR A 84 3.55 6.64 -6.25
CA TYR A 84 3.57 5.19 -6.08
C TYR A 84 4.96 4.57 -6.29
N GLY A 85 5.96 5.38 -6.66
CA GLY A 85 7.34 4.96 -6.87
C GLY A 85 8.18 4.90 -5.59
N HIS A 86 7.65 5.37 -4.45
CA HIS A 86 8.36 5.34 -3.17
C HIS A 86 7.46 4.77 -2.07
N LEU A 87 8.07 4.43 -0.93
CA LEU A 87 7.32 4.00 0.23
C LEU A 87 6.66 5.21 0.92
N THR A 88 5.52 4.95 1.56
CA THR A 88 4.77 5.96 2.32
C THR A 88 5.60 6.63 3.42
N ILE A 89 6.56 5.92 4.02
CA ILE A 89 7.44 6.47 5.07
C ILE A 89 8.48 7.47 4.53
N GLY A 90 8.66 7.57 3.21
CA GLY A 90 9.63 8.46 2.59
C GLY A 90 11.08 7.96 2.66
N THR A 91 12.00 8.85 2.28
CA THR A 91 13.45 8.61 2.33
C THR A 91 14.07 9.30 3.54
N GLU A 92 15.24 8.85 3.97
CA GLU A 92 15.99 9.50 5.06
C GLU A 92 16.35 10.96 4.72
N GLU A 93 16.63 11.22 3.44
CA GLU A 93 16.91 12.54 2.90
C GLU A 93 15.70 13.46 3.03
N ASP A 94 14.53 13.01 2.56
CA ASP A 94 13.28 13.78 2.68
C ASP A 94 12.89 14.02 4.13
N LEU A 95 13.00 13.00 4.99
CA LEU A 95 12.73 13.13 6.42
C LEU A 95 13.65 14.16 7.06
N SER A 96 14.95 14.15 6.73
CA SER A 96 15.92 15.10 7.27
C SER A 96 15.73 16.53 6.74
N ALA A 97 15.25 16.67 5.50
CA ALA A 97 15.02 17.96 4.87
C ALA A 97 13.67 18.60 5.26
N ALA A 98 12.70 17.80 5.70
CA ALA A 98 11.38 18.28 6.07
C ALA A 98 11.42 19.32 7.21
N THR A 99 10.57 20.34 7.09
CA THR A 99 10.43 21.44 8.05
C THR A 99 9.03 21.51 8.64
N THR A 100 8.86 22.19 9.78
CA THR A 100 7.54 22.50 10.35
C THR A 100 6.62 23.19 9.33
N ASP A 101 7.16 24.08 8.51
CA ASP A 101 6.44 24.76 7.43
C ASP A 101 5.94 23.79 6.35
N ASP A 102 6.69 22.74 6.03
CA ASP A 102 6.23 21.70 5.09
C ASP A 102 5.02 20.96 5.66
N VAL A 103 5.05 20.61 6.94
CA VAL A 103 3.96 19.93 7.63
C VAL A 103 2.72 20.82 7.69
N GLN A 104 2.88 22.09 8.05
CA GLN A 104 1.77 23.04 8.09
C GLN A 104 1.15 23.23 6.70
N ARG A 105 1.97 23.43 5.67
CA ARG A 105 1.48 23.52 4.28
C ARG A 105 0.75 22.26 3.84
N PHE A 106 1.26 21.08 4.19
CA PHE A 106 0.61 19.82 3.86
C PHE A 106 -0.76 19.71 4.55
N PHE A 107 -0.84 20.05 5.83
CA PHE A 107 -2.10 20.07 6.59
C PHE A 107 -3.11 21.04 5.97
N ASP A 108 -2.73 22.30 5.74
CA ASP A 108 -3.62 23.33 5.18
C ASP A 108 -4.12 22.98 3.77
N THR A 109 -3.31 22.22 3.01
CA THR A 109 -3.65 21.80 1.65
C THR A 109 -4.58 20.58 1.62
N TYR A 110 -4.35 19.59 2.50
CA TYR A 110 -4.97 18.26 2.36
C TYR A 110 -5.94 17.90 3.49
N TYR A 111 -5.82 18.46 4.69
CA TYR A 111 -6.65 18.17 5.86
C TYR A 111 -7.82 19.16 5.96
N VAL A 112 -8.68 19.12 4.94
CA VAL A 112 -9.78 20.07 4.78
C VAL A 112 -11.12 19.34 4.61
N PRO A 113 -12.26 19.92 5.05
CA PRO A 113 -13.55 19.23 5.03
C PRO A 113 -13.96 18.70 3.65
N ASN A 114 -13.66 19.45 2.57
CA ASN A 114 -13.94 19.06 1.19
C ASN A 114 -13.02 17.97 0.63
N ASN A 115 -12.05 17.48 1.40
CA ASN A 115 -11.16 16.37 1.04
C ASN A 115 -11.21 15.22 2.09
N ALA A 116 -12.17 15.27 3.03
CA ALA A 116 -12.36 14.27 4.07
C ALA A 116 -13.63 13.44 3.82
N VAL A 117 -13.61 12.19 4.28
CA VAL A 117 -14.79 11.30 4.32
C VAL A 117 -14.88 10.71 5.70
N MET A 118 -16.05 10.81 6.34
CA MET A 118 -16.34 10.18 7.62
C MET A 118 -17.19 8.93 7.39
N ALA A 119 -16.81 7.82 8.01
CA ALA A 119 -17.59 6.59 8.06
C ALA A 119 -17.87 6.23 9.52
N VAL A 120 -19.16 6.06 9.85
CA VAL A 120 -19.60 5.66 11.19
C VAL A 120 -20.42 4.40 11.07
N VAL A 121 -20.06 3.37 11.84
CA VAL A 121 -20.75 2.08 11.88
C VAL A 121 -20.92 1.67 13.32
N GLY A 122 -22.16 1.47 13.77
CA GLY A 122 -22.44 1.06 15.14
C GLY A 122 -23.87 1.34 15.57
N ASP A 123 -24.05 1.39 16.89
CA ASP A 123 -25.30 1.69 17.58
C ASP A 123 -25.56 3.21 17.60
N ILE A 124 -26.09 3.74 16.50
CA ILE A 124 -26.44 5.16 16.32
C ILE A 124 -27.51 5.31 15.23
N GLU A 125 -28.48 6.18 15.45
CA GLU A 125 -29.47 6.56 14.44
C GLU A 125 -28.94 7.66 13.52
N TYR A 126 -29.27 7.60 12.23
CA TYR A 126 -28.71 8.51 11.22
C TYR A 126 -29.03 9.98 11.51
N ASP A 127 -30.28 10.30 11.85
CA ASP A 127 -30.69 11.69 12.12
C ASP A 127 -29.96 12.29 13.34
N GLU A 128 -29.68 11.45 14.35
CA GLU A 128 -28.89 11.88 15.51
C GLU A 128 -27.43 12.12 15.12
N LEU A 129 -26.85 11.21 14.33
CA LEU A 129 -25.49 11.35 13.82
C LEU A 129 -25.35 12.61 12.98
N GLU A 130 -26.25 12.85 12.03
CA GLU A 130 -26.21 14.03 11.15
C GLU A 130 -26.22 15.33 11.97
N ARG A 131 -27.12 15.44 12.96
CA ARG A 131 -27.18 16.61 13.85
C ARG A 131 -25.89 16.81 14.66
N LYS A 132 -25.28 15.73 15.17
CA LYS A 132 -24.02 15.81 15.91
C LYS A 132 -22.86 16.19 14.99
N VAL A 133 -22.81 15.62 13.79
CA VAL A 133 -21.79 15.97 12.78
C VAL A 133 -21.90 17.45 12.40
N ASP A 134 -23.12 17.95 12.15
CA ASP A 134 -23.34 19.38 11.90
C ASP A 134 -22.89 20.25 13.09
N GLN A 135 -23.22 19.84 14.32
CA GLN A 135 -22.81 20.54 15.54
C GLN A 135 -21.28 20.66 15.69
N TYR A 136 -20.50 19.63 15.34
CA TYR A 136 -19.04 19.64 15.54
C TYR A 136 -18.25 20.11 14.31
N PHE A 137 -18.73 19.79 13.10
CA PHE A 137 -18.02 20.02 11.84
C PHE A 137 -18.65 21.12 10.98
N GLY A 138 -19.90 21.53 11.23
CA GLY A 138 -20.66 22.44 10.37
C GLY A 138 -20.02 23.82 10.21
N ASP A 139 -19.30 24.30 11.23
CA ASP A 139 -18.59 25.58 11.21
C ASP A 139 -17.16 25.48 10.61
N LEU A 140 -16.74 24.30 10.12
CA LEU A 140 -15.44 24.16 9.48
C LEU A 140 -15.49 24.76 8.07
N PRO A 141 -14.63 25.74 7.74
CA PRO A 141 -14.62 26.32 6.41
C PRO A 141 -14.18 25.28 5.39
N ARG A 142 -14.75 25.37 4.19
CA ARG A 142 -14.21 24.67 3.02
C ARG A 142 -12.76 25.12 2.80
N GLY A 143 -11.85 24.17 2.59
CA GLY A 143 -10.46 24.44 2.24
C GLY A 143 -10.21 24.58 0.74
N PRO A 144 -8.93 24.72 0.33
CA PRO A 144 -8.53 24.71 -1.06
C PRO A 144 -8.93 23.42 -1.78
N ASP A 145 -8.99 23.49 -3.11
CA ASP A 145 -9.03 22.29 -3.94
C ASP A 145 -7.67 21.62 -3.94
N ARG A 146 -7.68 20.29 -3.83
CA ARG A 146 -6.44 19.51 -3.88
C ARG A 146 -5.69 19.76 -5.19
N PRO A 147 -4.34 19.87 -5.15
CA PRO A 147 -3.56 20.00 -6.37
C PRO A 147 -3.74 18.76 -7.27
N PRO A 148 -3.59 18.91 -8.59
CA PRO A 148 -3.66 17.79 -9.51
C PRO A 148 -2.55 16.79 -9.22
N ARG A 149 -2.88 15.50 -9.27
CA ARG A 149 -1.87 14.43 -9.15
C ARG A 149 -1.04 14.35 -10.44
N PRO A 150 0.24 13.97 -10.37
CA PRO A 150 1.02 13.64 -11.55
C PRO A 150 0.31 12.59 -12.42
N ALA A 151 0.44 12.72 -13.74
CA ALA A 151 -0.09 11.73 -14.66
C ALA A 151 0.61 10.39 -14.46
N ILE A 152 -0.15 9.30 -14.53
CA ILE A 152 0.36 7.93 -14.37
C ILE A 152 0.45 7.28 -15.73
N ASP A 153 1.64 6.78 -16.06
CA ASP A 153 1.85 6.02 -17.30
C ASP A 153 1.41 4.56 -17.14
N HIS A 154 0.20 4.29 -17.63
CA HIS A 154 -0.40 2.97 -17.73
C HIS A 154 0.04 2.15 -18.95
N SER A 155 0.95 2.68 -19.78
CA SER A 155 1.48 1.93 -20.91
C SER A 155 2.18 0.64 -20.47
N MET A 156 2.17 -0.35 -21.36
CA MET A 156 2.87 -1.61 -21.10
C MET A 156 4.36 -1.34 -20.91
N ALA A 157 4.88 -1.66 -19.73
CA ALA A 157 6.30 -1.55 -19.46
C ALA A 157 7.10 -2.48 -20.39
N GLN A 158 8.23 -1.99 -20.90
CA GLN A 158 9.22 -2.86 -21.50
C GLN A 158 9.76 -3.82 -20.44
N PRO A 159 10.03 -5.09 -20.77
CA PRO A 159 10.62 -6.01 -19.82
C PRO A 159 11.94 -5.46 -19.29
N LEU A 160 12.02 -5.32 -17.97
CA LEU A 160 13.20 -4.84 -17.26
C LEU A 160 13.65 -5.89 -16.26
N ALA A 161 14.96 -5.98 -16.06
CA ALA A 161 15.57 -6.82 -15.04
C ALA A 161 16.66 -6.02 -14.31
N ARG A 162 16.71 -6.20 -12.99
CA ARG A 162 17.71 -5.65 -12.09
C ARG A 162 18.13 -6.72 -11.09
N THR A 163 19.36 -6.59 -10.64
CA THR A 163 19.88 -7.32 -9.50
C THR A 163 20.23 -6.31 -8.43
N THR A 164 19.71 -6.55 -7.23
CA THR A 164 19.99 -5.75 -6.03
C THR A 164 20.82 -6.62 -5.11
N GLU A 165 22.04 -6.18 -4.80
CA GLU A 165 22.83 -6.79 -3.74
C GLU A 165 22.30 -6.29 -2.39
N ASP A 166 21.83 -7.21 -1.56
CA ASP A 166 21.28 -6.92 -0.24
C ASP A 166 22.09 -7.66 0.83
N PRO A 167 22.89 -6.96 1.66
CA PRO A 167 23.73 -7.59 2.67
C PRO A 167 22.94 -8.26 3.81
N LEU A 168 21.64 -7.94 3.96
CA LEU A 168 20.77 -8.55 4.96
C LEU A 168 20.10 -9.83 4.44
N ALA A 169 20.10 -10.06 3.13
CA ALA A 169 19.45 -11.21 2.52
C ALA A 169 20.27 -12.49 2.73
N GLY A 170 19.75 -13.40 3.56
CA GLY A 170 20.39 -14.71 3.80
C GLY A 170 20.27 -15.70 2.64
N GLN A 171 19.37 -15.45 1.67
CA GLN A 171 19.15 -16.28 0.49
C GLN A 171 18.76 -15.40 -0.71
N PRO A 172 19.05 -15.81 -1.96
CA PRO A 172 18.56 -15.09 -3.13
C PRO A 172 17.03 -15.12 -3.20
N LEU A 173 16.43 -14.03 -3.69
CA LEU A 173 14.99 -13.92 -3.92
C LEU A 173 14.75 -13.41 -5.35
N TYR A 174 13.96 -14.15 -6.13
CA TYR A 174 13.52 -13.74 -7.45
C TYR A 174 12.16 -13.06 -7.38
N LEU A 175 12.11 -11.75 -7.60
CA LEU A 175 10.88 -10.98 -7.73
C LEU A 175 10.51 -10.82 -9.21
N ILE A 176 9.27 -11.16 -9.56
CA ILE A 176 8.70 -10.90 -10.89
C ILE A 176 7.33 -10.26 -10.74
N GLY A 177 7.09 -9.20 -11.51
CA GLY A 177 5.82 -8.49 -11.49
C GLY A 177 5.42 -7.90 -12.83
N TRP A 178 4.15 -7.47 -12.87
CA TRP A 178 3.50 -6.88 -14.03
C TRP A 178 2.82 -5.58 -13.63
N LYS A 179 2.94 -4.55 -14.47
CA LYS A 179 1.95 -3.48 -14.49
C LYS A 179 0.60 -4.08 -14.83
N THR A 180 -0.41 -3.70 -14.07
CA THR A 180 -1.80 -4.09 -14.25
C THR A 180 -2.68 -2.84 -14.33
N VAL A 181 -3.99 -3.04 -14.25
CA VAL A 181 -4.98 -1.97 -14.36
C VAL A 181 -5.26 -1.32 -13.00
N PRO A 182 -5.62 -0.01 -12.95
CA PRO A 182 -6.01 0.63 -11.70
C PRO A 182 -7.28 0.01 -11.11
N LYS A 183 -7.55 0.24 -9.81
CA LYS A 183 -8.66 -0.41 -9.08
C LYS A 183 -10.04 -0.16 -9.69
N ARG A 184 -10.21 0.98 -10.36
CA ARG A 184 -11.47 1.40 -10.99
C ARG A 184 -11.65 0.88 -12.42
N HIS A 185 -10.64 0.20 -12.98
CA HIS A 185 -10.75 -0.36 -14.32
C HIS A 185 -11.69 -1.58 -14.33
N PRO A 186 -12.51 -1.78 -15.38
CA PRO A 186 -13.44 -2.93 -15.48
C PRO A 186 -12.76 -4.29 -15.28
N ASP A 187 -11.53 -4.45 -15.79
CA ASP A 187 -10.76 -5.69 -15.67
C ASP A 187 -10.10 -5.91 -14.30
N TYR A 188 -10.19 -4.98 -13.35
CA TYR A 188 -9.47 -5.09 -12.07
C TYR A 188 -9.78 -6.39 -11.33
N GLN A 189 -11.06 -6.76 -11.22
CA GLN A 189 -11.43 -8.00 -10.53
C GLN A 189 -10.98 -9.25 -11.31
N ALA A 190 -11.05 -9.22 -12.65
CA ALA A 190 -10.57 -10.31 -13.49
C ALA A 190 -9.05 -10.53 -13.31
N VAL A 191 -8.27 -9.43 -13.26
CA VAL A 191 -6.83 -9.49 -12.98
C VAL A 191 -6.55 -10.03 -11.58
N ARG A 192 -7.27 -9.57 -10.55
CA ARG A 192 -7.10 -10.06 -9.18
C ARG A 192 -7.34 -11.56 -9.06
N ILE A 193 -8.42 -12.06 -9.66
CA ILE A 193 -8.75 -13.48 -9.69
C ILE A 193 -7.65 -14.26 -10.42
N LEU A 194 -7.22 -13.78 -11.59
CA LEU A 194 -6.11 -14.39 -12.35
C LEU A 194 -4.84 -14.50 -11.51
N MET A 195 -4.47 -13.43 -10.79
CA MET A 195 -3.27 -13.41 -9.95
C MET A 195 -3.43 -14.30 -8.71
N ASN A 196 -4.63 -14.40 -8.13
CA ASN A 196 -4.93 -15.36 -7.07
C ASN A 196 -4.66 -16.80 -7.54
N VAL A 197 -5.21 -17.18 -8.71
CA VAL A 197 -5.00 -18.51 -9.31
C VAL A 197 -3.52 -18.78 -9.60
N LEU A 198 -2.78 -17.77 -10.07
CA LEU A 198 -1.38 -17.92 -10.45
C LEU A 198 -0.43 -17.99 -9.26
N LEU A 199 -0.62 -17.15 -8.24
CA LEU A 199 0.42 -16.84 -7.25
C LEU A 199 0.04 -17.12 -5.79
N ARG A 200 -1.25 -17.17 -5.43
CA ARG A 200 -1.66 -17.10 -4.02
C ARG A 200 -2.10 -18.45 -3.46
N GLY A 201 -1.48 -18.82 -2.34
CA GLY A 201 -1.72 -20.06 -1.61
C GLY A 201 -0.96 -21.27 -2.18
N ASP A 202 -0.79 -22.30 -1.36
CA ASP A 202 0.03 -23.48 -1.70
C ASP A 202 -0.42 -24.21 -2.97
N SER A 203 -1.71 -24.11 -3.26
CA SER A 203 -2.32 -24.74 -4.43
C SER A 203 -2.34 -23.87 -5.70
N SER A 204 -1.77 -22.66 -5.66
CA SER A 204 -1.68 -21.80 -6.84
C SER A 204 -0.87 -22.49 -7.93
N ARG A 205 -1.08 -22.10 -9.19
CA ARG A 205 -0.38 -22.75 -10.31
C ARG A 205 1.13 -22.65 -10.19
N LEU A 206 1.65 -21.46 -9.87
CA LEU A 206 3.09 -21.23 -9.80
C LEU A 206 3.70 -21.84 -8.53
N THR A 207 3.01 -21.79 -7.39
CA THR A 207 3.50 -22.46 -6.18
C THR A 207 3.59 -23.97 -6.40
N ARG A 208 2.52 -24.62 -6.87
CA ARG A 208 2.51 -26.07 -7.14
C ARG A 208 3.56 -26.48 -8.18
N LEU A 209 3.69 -25.71 -9.26
CA LEU A 209 4.62 -26.01 -10.35
C LEU A 209 6.09 -25.84 -9.92
N LEU A 210 6.42 -24.73 -9.26
CA LEU A 210 7.80 -24.40 -8.91
C LEU A 210 8.26 -25.12 -7.63
N LYS A 211 7.40 -25.23 -6.61
CA LYS A 211 7.74 -25.82 -5.31
C LYS A 211 7.56 -27.33 -5.30
N ASP A 212 6.39 -27.83 -5.71
CA ASP A 212 6.03 -29.24 -5.50
C ASP A 212 6.49 -30.13 -6.66
N GLU A 213 6.18 -29.73 -7.91
CA GLU A 213 6.49 -30.54 -9.10
C GLU A 213 7.97 -30.46 -9.50
N ARG A 214 8.48 -29.23 -9.67
CA ARG A 214 9.84 -29.00 -10.17
C ARG A 214 10.88 -28.80 -9.07
N ARG A 215 10.45 -28.54 -7.84
CA ARG A 215 11.31 -28.31 -6.67
C ARG A 215 12.43 -27.29 -6.92
N MET A 216 12.11 -26.23 -7.68
CA MET A 216 13.04 -25.15 -8.03
C MET A 216 13.08 -24.05 -6.97
N VAL A 217 12.06 -23.99 -6.12
CA VAL A 217 11.90 -22.95 -5.09
C VAL A 217 11.50 -23.58 -3.77
N VAL A 218 12.01 -23.05 -2.66
CA VAL A 218 11.61 -23.47 -1.31
C VAL A 218 10.36 -22.70 -0.84
N ALA A 219 10.20 -21.47 -1.30
CA ALA A 219 9.08 -20.59 -0.95
C ALA A 219 8.59 -19.80 -2.16
N SER A 220 7.28 -19.54 -2.16
CA SER A 220 6.58 -18.68 -3.10
C SER A 220 5.75 -17.70 -2.28
N ILE A 221 5.97 -16.41 -2.48
CA ILE A 221 5.43 -15.34 -1.65
C ILE A 221 4.64 -14.39 -2.56
N PRO A 222 3.31 -14.29 -2.41
CA PRO A 222 2.54 -13.26 -3.08
C PRO A 222 2.89 -11.89 -2.48
N THR A 223 3.08 -10.88 -3.32
CA THR A 223 3.43 -9.52 -2.89
C THR A 223 2.35 -8.50 -3.25
N ASP A 224 1.11 -8.97 -3.43
CA ASP A 224 -0.07 -8.17 -3.83
C ASP A 224 -0.47 -7.09 -2.82
N SER A 225 0.07 -7.15 -1.61
CA SER A 225 -0.10 -6.15 -0.55
C SER A 225 1.02 -5.10 -0.47
N MET A 226 2.00 -5.13 -1.38
CA MET A 226 3.10 -4.18 -1.39
C MET A 226 3.04 -3.37 -2.69
N GLY A 227 2.98 -2.04 -2.56
CA GLY A 227 3.02 -1.08 -3.67
C GLY A 227 1.80 -1.06 -4.59
N GLY A 228 1.64 0.07 -5.28
CA GLY A 228 0.47 0.34 -6.11
C GLY A 228 -0.76 0.77 -5.31
N GLY A 229 -1.36 1.90 -5.70
CA GLY A 229 -2.56 2.43 -5.06
C GLY A 229 -3.82 2.24 -5.89
N ILE A 230 -4.80 3.10 -5.65
CA ILE A 230 -6.06 3.13 -6.38
C ILE A 230 -5.80 3.32 -7.88
N ASP A 231 -4.84 4.16 -8.23
CA ASP A 231 -4.57 4.58 -9.60
C ASP A 231 -3.35 3.87 -10.22
N ALA A 232 -2.72 2.88 -9.56
CA ALA A 232 -1.47 2.28 -10.02
C ALA A 232 -1.40 0.78 -9.73
N GLY A 233 -2.01 -0.05 -10.57
CA GLY A 233 -2.11 -1.49 -10.34
C GLY A 233 -0.81 -2.25 -10.58
N VAL A 234 -0.34 -3.03 -9.62
CA VAL A 234 0.78 -3.98 -9.78
C VAL A 234 0.37 -5.34 -9.26
N SER A 235 0.90 -6.38 -9.87
CA SER A 235 0.84 -7.73 -9.31
C SER A 235 2.20 -8.37 -9.45
N ALA A 236 2.69 -8.97 -8.37
CA ALA A 236 4.00 -9.55 -8.31
C ALA A 236 4.03 -10.78 -7.40
N GLY A 237 5.01 -11.64 -7.67
CA GLY A 237 5.33 -12.83 -6.89
C GLY A 237 6.83 -12.91 -6.67
N ALA A 238 7.20 -13.36 -5.49
CA ALA A 238 8.59 -13.58 -5.12
C ALA A 238 8.86 -15.08 -4.87
N PHE A 239 10.04 -15.54 -5.27
CA PHE A 239 10.41 -16.95 -5.23
C PHE A 239 11.81 -17.11 -4.67
N VAL A 240 11.97 -17.98 -3.67
CA VAL A 240 13.27 -18.29 -3.07
C VAL A 240 13.82 -19.56 -3.73
N PRO A 241 14.88 -19.49 -4.56
CA PRO A 241 15.40 -20.65 -5.28
C PRO A 241 15.98 -21.71 -4.35
N THR A 242 15.86 -22.98 -4.74
CA THR A 242 16.68 -24.06 -4.18
C THR A 242 18.09 -24.04 -4.80
N ALA A 243 19.04 -24.70 -4.14
CA ALA A 243 20.40 -24.85 -4.67
C ALA A 243 20.40 -25.44 -6.11
N GLY A 244 21.20 -24.85 -6.99
CA GLY A 244 21.34 -25.30 -8.39
C GLY A 244 20.29 -24.74 -9.36
N HIS A 245 19.32 -23.95 -8.89
CA HIS A 245 18.36 -23.25 -9.74
C HIS A 245 18.63 -21.75 -9.75
N ASP A 246 18.72 -21.17 -10.94
CA ASP A 246 18.96 -19.75 -11.16
C ASP A 246 17.65 -18.98 -11.46
N PHE A 247 17.73 -17.65 -11.46
CA PHE A 247 16.59 -16.80 -11.76
C PHE A 247 16.06 -16.98 -13.20
N ALA A 248 16.95 -17.26 -14.16
CA ALA A 248 16.58 -17.43 -15.56
C ALA A 248 15.69 -18.66 -15.78
N SER A 249 16.04 -19.80 -15.17
CA SER A 249 15.26 -21.02 -15.26
C SER A 249 13.88 -20.88 -14.57
N ILE A 250 13.81 -20.22 -13.42
CA ILE A 250 12.54 -19.91 -12.75
C ILE A 250 11.68 -18.99 -13.63
N GLN A 251 12.27 -17.92 -14.17
CA GLN A 251 11.60 -16.98 -15.06
C GLN A 251 11.02 -17.70 -16.29
N GLN A 252 11.75 -18.63 -16.89
CA GLN A 252 11.27 -19.40 -18.04
C GLN A 252 10.00 -20.19 -17.69
N VAL A 253 9.98 -20.84 -16.52
CA VAL A 253 8.80 -21.60 -16.05
C VAL A 253 7.62 -20.67 -15.79
N VAL A 254 7.84 -19.54 -15.12
CA VAL A 254 6.79 -18.54 -14.86
C VAL A 254 6.20 -18.02 -16.17
N ARG A 255 7.04 -17.60 -17.12
CA ARG A 255 6.60 -17.10 -18.44
C ARG A 255 5.85 -18.16 -19.23
N ALA A 256 6.30 -19.42 -19.19
CA ALA A 256 5.62 -20.52 -19.86
C ALA A 256 4.23 -20.77 -19.27
N GLU A 257 4.06 -20.70 -17.95
CA GLU A 257 2.76 -20.89 -17.31
C GLU A 257 1.80 -19.74 -17.60
N VAL A 258 2.28 -18.49 -17.55
CA VAL A 258 1.50 -17.32 -17.98
C VAL A 258 1.07 -17.44 -19.45
N ALA A 259 1.95 -17.90 -20.34
CA ALA A 259 1.62 -18.14 -21.74
C ALA A 259 0.57 -19.24 -21.94
N LYS A 260 0.60 -20.31 -21.13
CA LYS A 260 -0.46 -21.34 -21.14
C LYS A 260 -1.80 -20.75 -20.72
N VAL A 261 -1.83 -19.93 -19.66
CA VAL A 261 -3.08 -19.26 -19.23
C VAL A 261 -3.59 -18.32 -20.31
N LYS A 262 -2.71 -17.54 -20.95
CA LYS A 262 -3.10 -16.69 -22.09
C LYS A 262 -3.74 -17.49 -23.23
N LYS A 263 -3.24 -18.71 -23.50
CA LYS A 263 -3.72 -19.56 -24.61
C LYS A 263 -4.96 -20.38 -24.28
N ARG A 264 -5.08 -20.88 -23.04
CA ARG A 264 -6.07 -21.88 -22.64
C ARG A 264 -7.03 -21.43 -21.54
N GLY A 265 -6.79 -20.25 -20.97
CA GLY A 265 -7.52 -19.75 -19.81
C GLY A 265 -7.21 -20.50 -18.51
N ILE A 266 -8.05 -20.22 -17.51
CA ILE A 266 -8.14 -20.97 -16.25
C ILE A 266 -9.36 -21.90 -16.30
N THR A 267 -9.33 -22.96 -15.51
CA THR A 267 -10.46 -23.90 -15.40
C THR A 267 -11.56 -23.32 -14.50
N SER A 268 -12.80 -23.78 -14.66
CA SER A 268 -13.91 -23.38 -13.79
C SER A 268 -13.67 -23.73 -12.32
N LYS A 269 -12.96 -24.83 -12.04
CA LYS A 269 -12.58 -25.23 -10.68
C LYS A 269 -11.58 -24.26 -10.05
N GLU A 270 -10.61 -23.77 -10.83
CA GLU A 270 -9.68 -22.74 -10.35
C GLU A 270 -10.39 -21.42 -10.11
N LEU A 271 -11.32 -21.04 -10.98
CA LEU A 271 -12.12 -19.83 -10.81
C LEU A 271 -13.01 -19.89 -9.55
N GLN A 272 -13.70 -21.00 -9.31
CA GLN A 272 -14.55 -21.16 -8.12
C GLN A 272 -13.77 -21.17 -6.81
N LYS A 273 -12.50 -21.54 -6.87
CA LYS A 273 -11.62 -21.59 -5.71
C LYS A 273 -11.00 -20.22 -5.38
N ALA A 274 -10.75 -19.40 -6.40
CA ALA A 274 -10.12 -18.10 -6.29
C ALA A 274 -11.09 -17.01 -5.81
#